data_AF-A0A1V9XMY1-F1
#
_entry.id   AF-A0A1V9XMY1-F1
#
_cell.length_a   1.000
_cell.length_b   1.000
_cell.length_c   1.000
_cell.angle_alpha   90.00
_cell.angle_beta   90.00
_cell.angle_gamma   90.00
#
_symmetry.space_group_name_H-M   'P 1'
#
loop_
_entity.id
_entity.type
_entity.pdbx_description
1 polymer ?
#
loop_
_entity_poly.entity_id
_entity_poly.type
_entity_poly.pdbx_seq_one_letter_code
_entity_poly.pdbx_strand_id
1 'polypeptide(L)'
;METHVLMNAISPGSIPKFHTSGTHFKKMENLTKFTEACKRFGVDEMDVFQSVDLWERRNVPQVSQCILALGRAVSNSPSGS
;
A
#
# COMPACT_ATOMS: atom_id res chain seq x y z
N MET A 1 -3.06 9.08 -9.47
CA MET A 1 -2.16 7.93 -9.69
C MET A 1 -2.60 6.87 -8.68
N GLU A 2 -3.18 5.78 -9.15
CA GLU A 2 -3.94 4.85 -8.29
C GLU A 2 -2.98 3.88 -7.59
N THR A 3 -2.98 3.89 -6.26
CA THR A 3 -1.99 3.23 -5.38
C THR A 3 -1.84 1.72 -5.57
N HIS A 4 -2.80 1.06 -6.23
CA HIS A 4 -2.79 -0.39 -6.48
C HIS A 4 -1.79 -0.84 -7.57
N VAL A 5 -1.41 0.05 -8.51
CA VAL A 5 -0.39 -0.27 -9.52
C VAL A 5 0.99 -0.35 -8.86
N LEU A 6 1.22 0.43 -7.81
CA LEU A 6 2.53 0.55 -7.18
C LEU A 6 3.03 -0.79 -6.64
N MET A 7 2.20 -1.49 -5.85
CA MET A 7 2.64 -2.71 -5.19
C MET A 7 2.76 -3.91 -6.13
N ASN A 8 1.86 -4.04 -7.11
CA ASN A 8 1.97 -5.08 -8.14
C ASN A 8 3.07 -4.80 -9.17
N ALA A 9 3.46 -3.53 -9.37
CA ALA A 9 4.63 -3.18 -10.19
C ALA A 9 5.95 -3.52 -9.48
N ILE A 10 5.98 -3.37 -8.15
CA ILE A 10 7.13 -3.69 -7.30
C ILE A 10 7.27 -5.21 -7.09
N SER A 11 6.17 -5.87 -6.77
CA SER A 11 6.11 -7.29 -6.47
C SER A 11 4.91 -7.88 -7.21
N PRO A 12 5.13 -8.44 -8.41
CA PRO A 12 4.05 -8.95 -9.24
C PRO A 12 3.27 -10.05 -8.51
N GLY A 13 1.96 -9.85 -8.38
CA GLY A 13 1.07 -10.77 -7.68
C GLY A 13 0.89 -10.48 -6.18
N SER A 14 1.52 -9.45 -5.62
CA SER A 14 1.33 -9.07 -4.21
C SER A 14 -0.11 -8.70 -3.86
N ILE A 15 -0.88 -8.14 -4.80
CA ILE A 15 -2.31 -7.87 -4.65
C ILE A 15 -3.06 -8.56 -5.80
N PRO A 16 -3.48 -9.82 -5.63
CA PRO A 16 -4.06 -10.62 -6.70
C PRO A 16 -5.51 -10.22 -7.06
N LYS A 17 -6.23 -9.57 -6.14
CA LYS A 17 -7.61 -9.11 -6.33
C LYS A 17 -7.80 -7.71 -5.81
N PHE A 18 -8.01 -6.78 -6.74
CA PHE A 18 -8.32 -5.38 -6.49
C PHE A 18 -9.69 -5.04 -7.08
N HIS A 19 -10.46 -4.21 -6.38
CA HIS A 19 -11.75 -3.73 -6.83
C HIS A 19 -11.60 -2.36 -7.52
N THR A 20 -11.67 -2.33 -8.86
CA THR A 20 -11.70 -1.09 -9.68
C THR A 20 -12.97 -0.28 -9.46
N SER A 21 -14.10 -0.97 -9.25
CA SER A 21 -15.43 -0.38 -9.10
C SER A 21 -16.19 -1.06 -7.97
N GLY A 22 -16.96 -0.27 -7.21
CA GLY A 22 -17.76 -0.81 -6.11
C GLY A 22 -18.08 0.21 -5.01
N THR A 23 -18.83 -0.27 -4.01
CA THR A 23 -19.24 0.47 -2.82
C THR A 23 -18.03 0.95 -2.00
N HIS A 24 -18.24 1.95 -1.14
CA HIS A 24 -17.21 2.50 -0.23
C HIS A 24 -16.43 1.40 0.52
N PHE A 25 -17.12 0.35 0.96
CA PHE A 25 -16.51 -0.82 1.62
C PHE A 25 -15.41 -1.50 0.77
N LYS A 26 -15.64 -1.66 -0.54
CA LYS A 26 -14.66 -2.28 -1.45
C LYS A 26 -13.40 -1.41 -1.62
N LYS A 27 -13.55 -0.08 -1.56
CA LYS A 27 -12.40 0.85 -1.60
C LYS A 27 -11.58 0.80 -0.31
N MET A 28 -12.23 0.69 0.85
CA MET A 28 -11.54 0.46 2.13
C MET A 28 -10.81 -0.90 2.15
N GLU A 29 -11.42 -1.96 1.62
CA GLU A 29 -10.77 -3.27 1.53
C GLU A 29 -9.51 -3.22 0.66
N ASN A 30 -9.54 -2.50 -0.47
CA ASN A 30 -8.35 -2.30 -1.30
C ASN A 30 -7.22 -1.61 -0.54
N LEU A 31 -7.55 -0.61 0.29
CA LEU A 31 -6.56 0.08 1.13
C LEU A 31 -5.93 -0.88 2.14
N THR A 32 -6.75 -1.69 2.80
CA THR A 32 -6.25 -2.72 3.73
C THR A 32 -5.35 -3.74 3.02
N LYS A 33 -5.73 -4.22 1.83
CA LYS A 33 -4.89 -5.13 1.04
C LYS A 33 -3.55 -4.51 0.64
N PHE A 34 -3.54 -3.22 0.31
CA PHE A 34 -2.30 -2.49 0.00
C PHE A 34 -1.37 -2.44 1.21
N THR A 35 -1.91 -2.08 2.38
CA THR A 35 -1.11 -1.93 3.60
C THR A 35 -0.60 -3.29 4.09
N GLU A 36 -1.39 -4.35 3.99
CA GLU A 36 -0.93 -5.72 4.26
C GLU A 36 0.18 -6.19 3.30
N ALA A 37 0.07 -5.86 2.01
CA ALA A 37 1.11 -6.18 1.03
C ALA A 37 2.42 -5.43 1.33
N CYS A 38 2.35 -4.17 1.77
CA CYS A 38 3.51 -3.40 2.21
C CYS A 38 4.20 -4.05 3.42
N LYS A 39 3.41 -4.46 4.44
CA LYS A 39 3.94 -5.17 5.62
C LYS A 39 4.67 -6.46 5.22
N ARG A 40 4.05 -7.27 4.36
CA ARG A 40 4.64 -8.51 3.84
C ARG A 40 5.93 -8.29 3.06
N PHE A 41 6.04 -7.16 2.39
CA PHE A 41 7.24 -6.79 1.64
C PHE A 41 8.40 -6.31 2.54
N GLY A 42 8.12 -5.96 3.80
CA GLY A 42 9.13 -5.53 4.77
C GLY A 42 9.03 -4.06 5.19
N VAL A 43 7.92 -3.39 4.90
CA VAL A 43 7.62 -2.08 5.50
C VAL A 43 7.18 -2.28 6.95
N ASP A 44 7.76 -1.51 7.87
CA ASP A 44 7.43 -1.61 9.29
C ASP A 44 5.95 -1.25 9.54
N GLU A 45 5.31 -1.96 10.48
CA GLU A 45 3.92 -1.70 10.86
C GLU A 45 3.68 -0.22 11.22
N MET A 46 4.63 0.42 11.90
CA MET A 46 4.52 1.81 12.32
C MET A 46 4.56 2.80 11.16
N ASP A 47 5.15 2.42 10.03
CA ASP A 47 5.24 3.24 8.83
C ASP A 47 4.02 3.07 7.91
N VAL A 48 3.18 2.05 8.14
CA VAL A 48 1.99 1.80 7.32
C VAL A 48 0.80 2.62 7.84
N PHE A 49 -0.04 3.11 6.92
CA PHE A 49 -1.26 3.85 7.29
C PHE A 49 -2.46 2.91 7.50
N GLN A 50 -3.50 3.39 8.20
CA GLN A 50 -4.78 2.68 8.30
C GLN A 50 -5.74 3.17 7.20
N SER A 51 -6.66 2.30 6.75
CA SER A 51 -7.62 2.64 5.68
C SER A 51 -8.43 3.91 6.00
N VAL A 52 -8.72 4.14 7.29
CA VAL A 52 -9.40 5.34 7.80
C VAL A 52 -8.60 6.63 7.63
N ASP A 53 -7.26 6.57 7.69
CA ASP A 53 -6.38 7.73 7.59
C ASP A 53 -6.47 8.41 6.22
N LEU A 54 -6.57 7.61 5.16
CA LEU A 54 -6.78 8.09 3.81
C LEU A 54 -8.27 8.33 3.52
N TRP A 55 -9.14 7.42 3.99
CA TRP A 55 -10.57 7.45 3.71
C TRP A 55 -11.26 8.68 4.30
N GLU A 56 -11.06 8.93 5.59
CA GLU A 56 -11.59 10.10 6.31
C GLU A 56 -10.62 11.29 6.29
N ARG A 57 -9.46 11.15 5.61
CA ARG A 57 -8.38 12.14 5.57
C ARG A 57 -7.87 12.55 6.96
N ARG A 58 -7.96 11.64 7.95
CA ARG A 58 -7.46 11.89 9.31
C ARG A 58 -5.95 12.09 9.36
N ASN A 59 -5.19 11.34 8.55
CA ASN A 59 -3.74 11.35 8.62
C ASN A 59 -3.10 11.10 7.24
N VAL A 60 -3.29 12.04 6.33
CA VAL A 60 -2.67 12.03 5.00
C VAL A 60 -1.12 12.00 5.04
N PRO A 61 -0.43 12.65 6.01
CA PRO A 61 1.02 12.53 6.14
C PRO A 61 1.51 11.09 6.32
N GLN A 62 0.79 10.26 7.10
CA GLN A 62 1.12 8.84 7.30
C GLN A 62 1.09 8.06 5.99
N VAL A 63 0.14 8.38 5.09
CA VAL A 63 0.06 7.75 3.77
C VAL A 63 1.30 8.04 2.95
N SER A 64 1.81 9.27 3.02
CA SER A 64 3.03 9.67 2.32
C SER A 64 4.27 8.98 2.90
N GLN A 65 4.35 8.85 4.23
CA GLN A 65 5.42 8.10 4.89
C GLN A 65 5.44 6.63 4.48
N CYS A 66 4.28 5.97 4.45
CA CYS A 66 4.17 4.59 4.00
C CYS A 66 4.73 4.40 2.58
N ILE A 67 4.43 5.31 1.65
CA ILE A 67 4.92 5.25 0.27
C ILE A 67 6.45 5.43 0.23
N LEU A 68 6.99 6.34 1.04
CA LEU A 68 8.44 6.56 1.14
C LEU A 68 9.15 5.35 1.75
N ALA A 69 8.61 4.78 2.83
CA ALA A 69 9.13 3.58 3.48
C ALA A 69 9.08 2.37 2.53
N LEU A 70 8.01 2.23 1.75
CA LEU A 70 7.92 1.24 0.69
C LEU A 70 9.01 1.44 -0.37
N GLY A 71 9.20 2.66 -0.87
CA GLY A 71 10.26 2.96 -1.84
C GLY A 71 11.67 2.61 -1.33
N ARG A 72 11.93 2.82 -0.04
CA ARG A 72 13.18 2.40 0.63
C ARG A 72 13.29 0.88 0.72
N ALA A 73 12.22 0.19 1.14
CA ALA A 73 12.18 -1.26 1.20
C ALA A 73 12.47 -1.89 -0.17
N VAL A 74 11.92 -1.32 -1.25
CA VAL A 74 12.20 -1.75 -2.63
C VAL A 74 13.66 -1.55 -3.00
N SER A 75 14.21 -0.37 -2.70
CA SER A 75 15.62 -0.05 -3.00
C SER A 75 16.59 -0.96 -2.25
N ASN A 76 16.19 -1.47 -1.08
CA ASN A 76 16.98 -2.37 -0.25
C ASN A 76 16.71 -3.86 -0.54
N SER A 77 15.71 -4.17 -1.37
CA SER A 77 15.38 -5.53 -1.77
C SER A 77 16.30 -5.96 -2.92
N PRO A 78 16.99 -7.12 -2.84
CA PRO A 78 18.00 -7.55 -3.81
C PRO A 78 17.43 -8.03 -5.17
N SER A 79 16.15 -7.78 -5.46
CA SER A 79 15.50 -8.14 -6.72
C SER A 79 15.73 -7.12 -7.86
N GLY A 80 16.58 -6.12 -7.65
CA GLY A 80 17.03 -5.16 -8.66
C GLY A 80 18.52 -5.30 -9.01
N SER A 81 18.95 -6.48 -9.46
CA SER A 81 20.23 -6.71 -10.16
C SER A 81 19.98 -7.48 -11.44
#